data_AF-A0A357HYR4-F1
#
_entry.id   AF-A0A357HYR4-F1
#
_cell.length_a   1.000
_cell.length_b   1.000
_cell.length_c   1.000
_cell.angle_alpha   90.00
_cell.angle_beta   90.00
_cell.angle_gamma   90.00
#
_symmetry.space_group_name_H-M   'P 1'
#
loop_
_entity.id
_entity.type
_entity.pdbx_description
1 polymer ?
#
loop_
_entity_poly.entity_id
_entity_poly.type
_entity_poly.pdbx_seq_one_letter_code
_entity_poly.pdbx_strand_id
1 'polypeptide(L)'
;DVYSPSIWAGWYRGLYTEYKKAALSAIQEHQHVLHVEWGGDSHAGRHTEDSAQGLEEIQAGQGADEQDGDYFLEGGQARASKDTDWTETYFCDLVDWHLKEQETMPELTGAAQWPFKDFSTPVRPENPVPYMNQKGVLERDMTPKEGYYVFQSYWATKPMVHIYGHSWPIRWGQLDERKYIKVYSNCPEVELFLNGVSQGRRLRDSQNFPAANLRWGVDLPAGRYTLKAIGYAVDGTVEDELTQSYQIESWGAPASIRIDQVNTEDGLSTVHCQLVDEQGIPCLDAKDFYRFSLAGSGRLIDNQGTARASRRVGACNGRAQITVDLNQQQNVLGILVDRLEPCFVNLSVCSEKTIRFGE
;
A
#
# COMPACT_ATOMS: atom_id res chain seq x y z
N ASP A 1 34.37 -8.70 13.32
CA ASP A 1 33.78 -7.72 14.24
C ASP A 1 32.27 -7.82 14.34
N VAL A 2 31.52 -7.63 13.26
CA VAL A 2 30.06 -7.85 13.22
C VAL A 2 29.70 -8.54 11.90
N TYR A 3 28.73 -9.45 11.94
CA TYR A 3 28.21 -10.15 10.76
C TYR A 3 26.70 -9.91 10.61
N SER A 4 26.20 -9.89 9.37
CA SER A 4 24.77 -9.89 9.08
C SER A 4 24.43 -11.07 8.18
N PRO A 5 23.56 -12.00 8.62
CA PRO A 5 22.99 -13.00 7.72
C PRO A 5 21.95 -12.37 6.78
N SER A 6 21.62 -13.07 5.69
CA SER A 6 20.41 -12.79 4.89
C SER A 6 19.20 -13.39 5.59
N ILE A 7 18.26 -12.56 6.06
CA ILE A 7 17.01 -13.00 6.69
C ILE A 7 15.86 -12.13 6.15
N TRP A 8 15.11 -12.70 5.21
CA TRP A 8 13.95 -12.14 4.51
C TRP A 8 12.69 -12.97 4.77
N ALA A 9 12.45 -13.30 6.05
CA ALA A 9 11.31 -14.09 6.49
C ALA A 9 9.99 -13.48 5.99
N GLY A 10 9.24 -14.24 5.19
CA GLY A 10 7.98 -13.75 4.60
C GLY A 10 8.17 -12.86 3.38
N TRP A 11 9.32 -12.86 2.73
CA TRP A 11 9.46 -12.20 1.43
C TRP A 11 10.08 -13.11 0.39
N TYR A 12 11.40 -13.25 0.43
CA TYR A 12 12.11 -14.14 -0.50
C TYR A 12 11.99 -15.61 -0.09
N ARG A 13 11.78 -15.90 1.19
CA ARG A 13 11.63 -17.27 1.69
C ARG A 13 10.85 -17.34 3.00
N GLY A 14 10.16 -18.47 3.17
CA GLY A 14 9.45 -18.81 4.40
C GLY A 14 8.32 -17.83 4.74
N LEU A 15 7.82 -17.92 5.97
CA LEU A 15 6.80 -17.03 6.50
C LEU A 15 7.42 -15.96 7.40
N TYR A 16 6.81 -14.77 7.47
CA TYR A 16 7.30 -13.70 8.37
C TYR A 16 7.28 -14.13 9.84
N THR A 17 6.45 -15.12 10.18
CA THR A 17 6.37 -15.72 11.52
C THR A 17 7.65 -16.44 11.95
N GLU A 18 8.53 -16.76 11.00
CA GLU A 18 9.79 -17.46 11.25
C GLU A 18 10.95 -16.52 11.60
N TYR A 19 10.73 -15.20 11.53
CA TYR A 19 11.76 -14.18 11.77
C TYR A 19 12.54 -14.40 13.07
N LYS A 20 11.84 -14.52 14.21
CA LYS A 20 12.49 -14.69 15.53
C LYS A 20 13.38 -15.93 15.57
N LYS A 21 12.91 -17.05 15.02
CA LYS A 21 13.68 -18.30 14.97
C LYS A 21 14.94 -18.14 14.12
N ALA A 22 14.81 -17.52 12.94
CA ALA A 22 15.94 -17.29 12.04
C ALA A 22 16.99 -16.38 12.68
N ALA A 23 16.56 -15.26 13.28
CA ALA A 23 17.46 -14.31 13.92
C ALA A 23 18.18 -14.91 15.14
N LEU A 24 17.48 -15.64 16.01
CA LEU A 24 18.10 -16.31 17.17
C LEU A 24 19.08 -17.41 16.75
N SER A 25 18.80 -18.12 15.66
CA SER A 25 19.73 -19.14 15.12
C SER A 25 21.03 -18.48 14.65
N ALA A 26 20.95 -17.36 13.92
CA ALA A 26 22.13 -16.63 13.50
C ALA A 26 22.96 -16.09 14.68
N ILE A 27 22.30 -15.62 15.75
CA ILE A 27 22.97 -15.16 16.98
C ILE A 27 23.70 -16.31 17.69
N GLN A 28 23.23 -17.56 17.56
CA GLN A 28 23.93 -18.74 18.10
C GLN A 28 25.14 -19.14 17.25
N GLU A 29 25.05 -18.99 15.94
CA GLU A 29 26.09 -19.39 14.99
C GLU A 29 27.25 -18.37 14.90
N HIS A 30 26.99 -17.11 15.21
CA HIS A 30 27.96 -16.02 15.07
C HIS A 30 28.12 -15.21 16.36
N GLN A 31 29.36 -14.86 16.67
CA GLN A 31 29.71 -14.17 17.92
C GLN A 31 29.05 -12.78 18.07
N HIS A 32 28.88 -12.03 16.97
CA HIS A 32 28.31 -10.68 16.95
C HIS A 32 27.45 -10.52 15.69
N VAL A 33 26.13 -10.40 15.87
CA VAL A 33 25.16 -10.29 14.77
C VAL A 33 24.45 -8.95 14.82
N LEU A 34 24.38 -8.26 13.68
CA LEU A 34 23.45 -7.15 13.42
C LEU A 34 22.67 -7.52 12.16
N HIS A 35 21.34 -7.62 12.24
CA HIS A 35 20.54 -8.03 11.07
C HIS A 35 20.21 -6.82 10.18
N VAL A 36 20.97 -6.64 9.10
CA VAL A 36 20.64 -5.65 8.07
C VAL A 36 19.94 -6.33 6.89
N GLU A 37 18.93 -5.65 6.36
CA GLU A 37 18.05 -6.06 5.27
C GLU A 37 16.96 -7.08 5.65
N TRP A 38 15.73 -6.58 5.67
CA TRP A 38 14.47 -7.32 5.75
C TRP A 38 13.33 -6.42 5.26
N GLY A 39 12.15 -6.99 5.05
CA GLY A 39 10.97 -6.27 4.54
C GLY A 39 10.38 -6.99 3.33
N GLY A 40 9.60 -6.27 2.53
CA GLY A 40 8.98 -6.79 1.30
C GLY A 40 8.48 -5.65 0.43
N ASP A 41 8.24 -5.89 -0.86
CA ASP A 41 7.74 -4.84 -1.76
C ASP A 41 6.25 -4.60 -1.47
N SER A 42 5.87 -3.32 -1.52
CA SER A 42 4.47 -2.92 -1.49
C SER A 42 4.19 -1.86 -2.56
N HIS A 43 3.20 -2.13 -3.40
CA HIS A 43 2.74 -1.17 -4.40
C HIS A 43 1.82 -0.14 -3.75
N ALA A 44 2.30 1.11 -3.65
CA ALA A 44 1.60 2.17 -2.95
C ALA A 44 0.15 2.35 -3.45
N GLY A 45 -0.81 2.33 -2.53
CA GLY A 45 -2.25 2.40 -2.80
C GLY A 45 -2.91 1.08 -3.21
N ARG A 46 -2.19 -0.04 -3.22
CA ARG A 46 -2.74 -1.38 -3.45
C ARG A 46 -2.94 -2.10 -2.11
N HIS A 47 -4.18 -2.51 -1.86
CA HIS A 47 -4.62 -3.13 -0.62
C HIS A 47 -5.36 -4.44 -0.89
N THR A 48 -5.61 -5.22 0.15
CA THR A 48 -6.45 -6.42 0.07
C THR A 48 -7.26 -6.59 1.35
N GLU A 49 -8.44 -7.20 1.19
CA GLU A 49 -9.27 -7.67 2.28
C GLU A 49 -8.68 -8.92 2.96
N ASP A 50 -7.85 -9.68 2.25
CA ASP A 50 -7.19 -10.89 2.75
C ASP A 50 -5.67 -10.78 2.56
N SER A 51 -4.94 -10.51 3.65
CA SER A 51 -3.48 -10.43 3.61
C SER A 51 -2.78 -11.78 3.51
N ALA A 52 -3.50 -12.90 3.65
CA ALA A 52 -2.96 -14.25 3.46
C ALA A 52 -3.04 -14.75 2.02
N GLN A 53 -3.76 -14.03 1.15
CA GLN A 53 -3.93 -14.39 -0.26
C GLN A 53 -2.58 -14.57 -0.96
N GLY A 54 -2.36 -15.74 -1.56
CA GLY A 54 -1.13 -16.09 -2.27
C GLY A 54 -0.01 -16.66 -1.38
N LEU A 55 -0.26 -16.84 -0.08
CA LEU A 55 0.70 -17.47 0.84
C LEU A 55 0.45 -18.97 1.07
N GLU A 56 -0.62 -19.54 0.50
CA GLU A 56 -1.14 -20.88 0.82
C GLU A 56 -0.14 -22.00 0.49
N GLU A 57 0.67 -21.80 -0.55
CA GLU A 57 1.66 -22.77 -1.02
C GLU A 57 3.06 -22.56 -0.40
N ILE A 58 3.25 -21.51 0.41
CA ILE A 58 4.54 -21.21 1.04
C ILE A 58 4.75 -22.14 2.23
N GLN A 59 5.75 -23.02 2.11
CA GLN A 59 6.09 -23.97 3.18
C GLN A 59 6.89 -23.29 4.29
N ALA A 60 6.37 -23.35 5.51
CA ALA A 60 7.13 -23.01 6.71
C ALA A 60 8.27 -24.02 6.95
N GLY A 61 9.35 -23.58 7.60
CA GLY A 61 10.45 -24.42 8.05
C GLY A 61 11.55 -24.66 7.00
N GLN A 62 11.50 -24.01 5.84
CA GLN A 62 12.49 -24.14 4.75
C GLN A 62 13.60 -23.07 4.77
N GLY A 63 13.70 -22.30 5.87
CA GLY A 63 14.65 -21.20 6.02
C GLY A 63 14.01 -19.83 5.76
N ALA A 64 14.84 -18.79 5.79
CA ALA A 64 14.41 -17.40 5.62
C ALA A 64 15.41 -16.57 4.79
N ASP A 65 16.45 -17.19 4.24
CA ASP A 65 17.49 -16.55 3.43
C ASP A 65 17.03 -16.28 1.99
N GLU A 66 17.51 -15.18 1.40
CA GLU A 66 17.46 -14.96 -0.06
C GLU A 66 18.53 -15.82 -0.74
N GLN A 67 18.12 -16.67 -1.67
CA GLN A 67 19.02 -17.47 -2.50
C GLN A 67 19.04 -16.97 -3.94
N ASP A 68 20.05 -17.40 -4.71
CA ASP A 68 20.19 -17.03 -6.12
C ASP A 68 18.91 -17.33 -6.91
N GLY A 69 18.32 -16.26 -7.45
CA GLY A 69 17.12 -16.30 -8.26
C GLY A 69 15.81 -15.99 -7.52
N ASP A 70 15.81 -15.92 -6.18
CA ASP A 70 14.59 -15.60 -5.41
C ASP A 70 14.07 -14.17 -5.67
N TYR A 71 14.94 -13.29 -6.19
CA TYR A 71 14.57 -11.93 -6.62
C TYR A 71 13.87 -11.85 -7.98
N PHE A 72 13.89 -12.91 -8.80
CA PHE A 72 13.13 -12.95 -10.05
C PHE A 72 11.64 -13.18 -9.77
N LEU A 73 10.79 -12.68 -10.67
CA LEU A 73 9.33 -12.86 -10.63
C LEU A 73 8.88 -14.21 -11.21
N GLU A 74 9.82 -15.07 -11.62
CA GLU A 74 9.55 -16.38 -12.20
C GLU A 74 10.53 -17.42 -11.66
N GLY A 75 10.16 -18.70 -11.76
CA GLY A 75 10.97 -19.81 -11.25
C GLY A 75 11.05 -19.89 -9.72
N GLY A 76 11.86 -20.82 -9.21
CA GLY A 76 12.06 -21.06 -7.78
C GLY A 76 10.82 -21.59 -7.04
N GLN A 77 10.96 -21.81 -5.72
CA GLN A 77 9.86 -22.25 -4.85
C GLN A 77 8.81 -21.16 -4.65
N ALA A 78 7.64 -21.54 -4.10
CA ALA A 78 6.60 -20.60 -3.73
C ALA A 78 7.12 -19.62 -2.67
N ARG A 79 6.91 -18.32 -2.87
CA ARG A 79 7.41 -17.24 -2.01
C ARG A 79 6.61 -15.96 -2.20
N ALA A 80 6.49 -15.18 -1.14
CA ALA A 80 5.66 -13.98 -1.14
C ALA A 80 6.09 -12.95 -2.19
N SER A 81 7.41 -12.84 -2.45
CA SER A 81 7.96 -11.93 -3.47
C SER A 81 7.46 -12.21 -4.89
N LYS A 82 7.01 -13.44 -5.18
CA LYS A 82 6.56 -13.90 -6.49
C LYS A 82 5.04 -14.10 -6.53
N ASP A 83 4.48 -14.71 -5.50
CA ASP A 83 3.14 -15.30 -5.53
C ASP A 83 2.06 -14.42 -4.89
N THR A 84 2.44 -13.30 -4.26
CA THR A 84 1.49 -12.32 -3.68
C THR A 84 1.27 -11.11 -4.58
N ASP A 85 0.24 -10.33 -4.28
CA ASP A 85 -0.12 -9.13 -5.05
C ASP A 85 0.64 -7.86 -4.65
N TRP A 86 1.65 -7.96 -3.77
CA TRP A 86 2.48 -6.83 -3.31
C TRP A 86 1.63 -5.71 -2.69
N THR A 87 0.71 -6.09 -1.81
CA THR A 87 -0.20 -5.17 -1.13
C THR A 87 0.49 -4.50 0.05
N GLU A 88 0.11 -3.25 0.33
CA GLU A 88 0.50 -2.61 1.58
C GLU A 88 -0.04 -3.36 2.80
N THR A 89 -1.19 -4.03 2.67
CA THR A 89 -1.79 -4.84 3.73
C THR A 89 -0.85 -5.93 4.23
N TYR A 90 -0.26 -6.69 3.29
CA TYR A 90 0.72 -7.73 3.61
C TYR A 90 1.99 -7.15 4.24
N PHE A 91 2.53 -6.08 3.65
CA PHE A 91 3.75 -5.44 4.15
C PHE A 91 3.57 -4.90 5.57
N CYS A 92 2.42 -4.28 5.88
CA CYS A 92 2.11 -3.84 7.24
C CYS A 92 2.08 -5.00 8.24
N ASP A 93 1.46 -6.14 7.89
CA ASP A 93 1.43 -7.32 8.77
C ASP A 93 2.82 -7.92 8.98
N LEU A 94 3.64 -7.98 7.93
CA LEU A 94 5.04 -8.42 8.00
C LEU A 94 5.83 -7.52 8.96
N VAL A 95 5.73 -6.20 8.80
CA VAL A 95 6.46 -5.24 9.65
C VAL A 95 5.97 -5.29 11.10
N ASP A 96 4.66 -5.28 11.32
CA ASP A 96 4.04 -5.37 12.64
C ASP A 96 4.52 -6.63 13.39
N TRP A 97 4.58 -7.77 12.69
CA TRP A 97 5.13 -9.00 13.24
C TRP A 97 6.61 -8.88 13.61
N HIS A 98 7.45 -8.37 12.71
CA HIS A 98 8.89 -8.23 12.99
C HIS A 98 9.13 -7.33 14.20
N LEU A 99 8.43 -6.19 14.28
CA LEU A 99 8.62 -5.22 15.35
C LEU A 99 8.16 -5.75 16.72
N LYS A 100 7.00 -6.41 16.81
CA LYS A 100 6.58 -7.01 18.08
C LYS A 100 7.45 -8.18 18.54
N GLU A 101 7.99 -8.97 17.61
CA GLU A 101 8.95 -10.03 17.98
C GLU A 101 10.26 -9.44 18.53
N GLN A 102 10.76 -8.35 17.96
CA GLN A 102 11.99 -7.68 18.42
C GLN A 102 11.91 -7.23 19.89
N GLU A 103 10.73 -6.83 20.38
CA GLU A 103 10.52 -6.49 21.81
C GLU A 103 10.81 -7.67 22.76
N THR A 104 10.81 -8.90 22.23
CA THR A 104 10.98 -10.15 23.01
C THR A 104 12.30 -10.87 22.71
N MET A 105 13.26 -10.17 22.13
CA MET A 105 14.59 -10.67 21.76
C MET A 105 15.68 -9.82 22.44
N PRO A 106 15.88 -9.94 23.76
CA PRO A 106 16.88 -9.15 24.48
C PRO A 106 18.33 -9.38 23.99
N GLU A 107 18.58 -10.49 23.28
CA GLU A 107 19.88 -10.84 22.69
C GLU A 107 20.14 -10.15 21.33
N LEU A 108 19.11 -9.58 20.72
CA LEU A 108 19.23 -8.91 19.41
C LEU A 108 19.90 -7.54 19.58
N THR A 109 21.00 -7.29 18.87
CA THR A 109 21.63 -5.96 18.86
C THR A 109 20.74 -4.91 18.19
N GLY A 110 20.03 -5.31 17.14
CA GLY A 110 19.14 -4.48 16.34
C GLY A 110 18.93 -5.07 14.95
N ALA A 111 18.05 -4.43 14.18
CA ALA A 111 17.83 -4.76 12.78
C ALA A 111 17.58 -3.50 11.93
N ALA A 112 17.89 -3.56 10.64
CA ALA A 112 17.68 -2.45 9.69
C ALA A 112 16.82 -2.90 8.50
N GLN A 113 15.61 -2.35 8.41
CA GLN A 113 14.70 -2.60 7.28
C GLN A 113 15.30 -2.04 5.99
N TRP A 114 15.13 -2.79 4.90
CA TRP A 114 15.58 -2.36 3.58
C TRP A 114 14.41 -2.06 2.64
N PRO A 115 14.35 -0.85 2.06
CA PRO A 115 14.96 0.42 2.44
C PRO A 115 13.94 1.37 3.09
N PHE A 116 14.37 2.54 3.53
CA PHE A 116 13.44 3.58 3.99
C PHE A 116 12.54 4.13 2.86
N LYS A 117 13.08 4.26 1.64
CA LYS A 117 12.40 4.89 0.50
C LYS A 117 12.56 4.08 -0.78
N ASP A 118 11.49 4.01 -1.57
CA ASP A 118 11.52 3.41 -2.91
C ASP A 118 12.65 4.03 -3.76
N PHE A 119 13.40 3.18 -4.45
CA PHE A 119 14.56 3.59 -5.26
C PHE A 119 14.67 2.80 -6.56
N SER A 120 15.22 3.44 -7.59
CA SER A 120 15.30 2.83 -8.91
C SER A 120 16.36 1.74 -8.96
N THR A 121 16.07 0.67 -9.70
CA THR A 121 17.00 -0.42 -9.97
C THR A 121 16.87 -0.90 -11.41
N PRO A 122 17.98 -1.10 -12.14
CA PRO A 122 17.94 -1.49 -13.55
C PRO A 122 17.48 -2.93 -13.77
N VAL A 123 17.48 -3.77 -12.73
CA VAL A 123 17.22 -5.22 -12.85
C VAL A 123 15.76 -5.61 -12.62
N ARG A 124 14.85 -4.64 -12.44
CA ARG A 124 13.42 -4.90 -12.18
C ARG A 124 12.48 -4.20 -13.19
N PRO A 125 12.62 -4.45 -14.50
CA PRO A 125 11.81 -3.79 -15.53
C PRO A 125 10.31 -4.07 -15.41
N GLU A 126 9.92 -5.21 -14.83
CA GLU A 126 8.53 -5.67 -14.76
C GLU A 126 7.85 -5.46 -13.40
N ASN A 127 8.50 -4.77 -12.46
CA ASN A 127 7.85 -4.40 -11.20
C ASN A 127 6.60 -3.52 -11.44
N PRO A 128 5.61 -3.52 -10.52
CA PRO A 128 4.38 -2.74 -10.67
C PRO A 128 4.63 -1.27 -11.02
N VAL A 129 5.65 -0.66 -10.44
CA VAL A 129 6.33 0.51 -11.01
C VAL A 129 7.62 0.02 -11.69
N PRO A 130 7.72 0.08 -13.03
CA PRO A 130 8.88 -0.41 -13.75
C PRO A 130 10.19 0.21 -13.25
N TYR A 131 11.22 -0.62 -13.11
CA TYR A 131 12.57 -0.23 -12.67
C TYR A 131 12.64 0.35 -11.25
N MET A 132 11.70 0.01 -10.38
CA MET A 132 11.65 0.46 -9.00
C MET A 132 11.69 -0.70 -8.02
N ASN A 133 12.59 -0.65 -7.03
CA ASN A 133 12.43 -1.41 -5.81
C ASN A 133 11.40 -0.67 -4.94
N GLN A 134 10.32 -1.37 -4.58
CA GLN A 134 9.14 -0.83 -3.93
C GLN A 134 9.02 -1.27 -2.46
N LYS A 135 10.12 -1.72 -1.85
CA LYS A 135 10.18 -2.11 -0.44
C LYS A 135 10.18 -0.93 0.54
N GLY A 136 10.22 0.31 0.03
CA GLY A 136 10.25 1.51 0.84
C GLY A 136 8.99 1.68 1.67
N VAL A 137 9.15 2.21 2.88
CA VAL A 137 8.01 2.71 3.69
C VAL A 137 7.57 4.11 3.24
N LEU A 138 8.39 4.77 2.41
CA LEU A 138 8.04 5.95 1.64
C LEU A 138 8.08 5.64 0.15
N GLU A 139 7.17 6.24 -0.61
CA GLU A 139 7.30 6.36 -2.06
C GLU A 139 8.55 7.19 -2.42
N ARG A 140 8.98 7.12 -3.68
CA ARG A 140 10.22 7.77 -4.14
C ARG A 140 10.22 9.30 -3.94
N ASP A 141 9.05 9.92 -3.96
CA ASP A 141 8.82 11.35 -3.75
C ASP A 141 8.63 11.75 -2.27
N MET A 142 8.88 10.83 -1.33
CA MET A 142 8.71 10.98 0.13
C MET A 142 7.27 10.86 0.63
N THR A 143 6.29 10.57 -0.22
CA THR A 143 4.92 10.29 0.25
C THR A 143 4.94 9.06 1.17
N PRO A 144 4.44 9.16 2.42
CA PRO A 144 4.39 8.02 3.32
C PRO A 144 3.42 6.95 2.84
N LYS A 145 3.88 5.70 2.87
CA LYS A 145 3.03 4.51 2.74
C LYS A 145 2.43 4.15 4.09
N GLU A 146 1.43 3.29 4.11
CA GLU A 146 0.80 2.79 5.35
C GLU A 146 1.85 2.14 6.28
N GLY A 147 2.85 1.48 5.70
CA GLY A 147 3.97 0.86 6.42
C GLY A 147 4.80 1.84 7.27
N TYR A 148 4.88 3.12 6.89
CA TYR A 148 5.59 4.15 7.67
C TYR A 148 4.97 4.30 9.07
N TYR A 149 3.65 4.29 9.15
CA TYR A 149 2.91 4.49 10.38
C TYR A 149 2.97 3.26 11.30
N VAL A 150 3.22 2.07 10.76
CA VAL A 150 3.55 0.88 11.55
C VAL A 150 4.83 1.12 12.34
N PHE A 151 5.93 1.48 11.66
CA PHE A 151 7.19 1.83 12.33
C PHE A 151 7.02 2.97 13.33
N GLN A 152 6.32 4.04 12.94
CA GLN A 152 6.09 5.18 13.82
C GLN A 152 5.33 4.79 15.11
N SER A 153 4.35 3.89 15.03
CA SER A 153 3.56 3.43 16.18
C SER A 153 4.33 2.55 17.19
N TYR A 154 5.46 1.97 16.78
CA TYR A 154 6.35 1.20 17.66
C TYR A 154 7.55 2.03 18.15
N TRP A 155 8.11 2.89 17.31
CA TRP A 155 9.41 3.52 17.58
C TRP A 155 9.34 5.00 18.00
N ALA A 156 8.28 5.73 17.63
CA ALA A 156 8.18 7.14 17.98
C ALA A 156 7.66 7.33 19.40
N THR A 157 8.16 8.37 20.07
CA THR A 157 7.68 8.80 21.40
C THR A 157 6.60 9.88 21.32
N LYS A 158 6.55 10.63 20.21
CA LYS A 158 5.50 11.63 19.98
C LYS A 158 4.16 10.91 19.79
N PRO A 159 3.09 11.24 20.54
CA PRO A 159 1.79 10.62 20.36
C PRO A 159 1.27 10.72 18.93
N MET A 160 0.78 9.60 18.40
CA MET A 160 0.17 9.50 17.07
C MET A 160 -0.90 8.41 17.03
N VAL A 161 -1.84 8.55 16.10
CA VAL A 161 -2.85 7.55 15.76
C VAL A 161 -3.04 7.58 14.24
N HIS A 162 -3.10 6.41 13.61
CA HIS A 162 -3.26 6.27 12.16
C HIS A 162 -4.15 5.07 11.85
N ILE A 163 -5.32 5.33 11.28
CA ILE A 163 -6.22 4.30 10.77
C ILE A 163 -5.61 3.76 9.47
N TYR A 164 -5.41 2.45 9.38
CA TYR A 164 -4.93 1.84 8.15
C TYR A 164 -5.94 2.06 7.01
N GLY A 165 -5.46 2.55 5.86
CA GLY A 165 -6.24 2.63 4.62
C GLY A 165 -6.58 4.04 4.15
N HIS A 166 -5.76 5.05 4.50
CA HIS A 166 -5.86 6.40 3.93
C HIS A 166 -5.74 6.39 2.40
N SER A 167 -4.96 5.45 1.87
CA SER A 167 -4.80 5.22 0.43
C SER A 167 -5.76 4.16 -0.16
N TRP A 168 -6.68 3.63 0.65
CA TRP A 168 -7.63 2.58 0.29
C TRP A 168 -9.08 3.09 0.23
N PRO A 169 -9.52 3.74 -0.86
CA PRO A 169 -10.82 4.42 -0.89
C PRO A 169 -12.03 3.48 -1.03
N ILE A 170 -11.86 2.24 -1.51
CA ILE A 170 -12.96 1.28 -1.70
C ILE A 170 -12.57 -0.08 -1.10
N ARG A 171 -13.24 -0.45 -0.02
CA ARG A 171 -13.24 -1.79 0.60
C ARG A 171 -14.33 -2.66 -0.01
N TRP A 172 -14.26 -3.97 0.18
CA TRP A 172 -15.24 -4.89 -0.44
C TRP A 172 -15.50 -6.15 0.37
N GLY A 173 -16.62 -6.79 0.12
CA GLY A 173 -17.00 -8.05 0.75
C GLY A 173 -18.52 -8.22 0.81
N GLN A 174 -18.98 -9.19 1.59
CA GLN A 174 -20.42 -9.38 1.79
C GLN A 174 -20.97 -8.39 2.84
N LEU A 175 -22.26 -8.06 2.77
CA LEU A 175 -22.87 -7.07 3.67
C LEU A 175 -22.78 -7.46 5.16
N ASP A 176 -22.88 -8.75 5.45
CA ASP A 176 -22.80 -9.30 6.82
C ASP A 176 -21.39 -9.87 7.15
N GLU A 177 -20.41 -9.59 6.30
CA GLU A 177 -19.03 -10.01 6.53
C GLU A 177 -18.35 -9.01 7.46
N ARG A 178 -17.89 -9.51 8.60
CA ARG A 178 -17.17 -8.68 9.55
C ARG A 178 -15.80 -8.27 8.99
N LYS A 179 -15.61 -6.98 8.78
CA LYS A 179 -14.34 -6.42 8.30
C LYS A 179 -13.48 -5.93 9.45
N TYR A 180 -12.19 -6.20 9.38
CA TYR A 180 -11.24 -5.72 10.37
C TYR A 180 -10.71 -4.33 10.00
N ILE A 181 -10.85 -3.38 10.92
CA ILE A 181 -10.17 -2.07 10.89
C ILE A 181 -8.95 -2.16 11.80
N LYS A 182 -7.76 -1.91 11.27
CA LYS A 182 -6.51 -1.82 12.03
C LYS A 182 -6.18 -0.35 12.28
N VAL A 183 -5.71 -0.02 13.48
CA VAL A 183 -5.21 1.31 13.83
C VAL A 183 -3.79 1.16 14.37
N TYR A 184 -2.83 1.86 13.78
CA TYR A 184 -1.46 1.90 14.27
C TYR A 184 -1.30 3.15 15.15
N SER A 185 -0.96 2.95 16.42
CA SER A 185 -0.83 4.03 17.40
C SER A 185 0.16 3.65 18.50
N ASN A 186 0.85 4.65 19.04
CA ASN A 186 1.64 4.53 20.28
C ASN A 186 0.87 5.02 21.52
N CYS A 187 -0.41 5.40 21.39
CA CYS A 187 -1.26 5.73 22.53
C CYS A 187 -1.60 4.46 23.34
N PRO A 188 -1.65 4.53 24.69
CA PRO A 188 -2.07 3.41 25.53
C PRO A 188 -3.48 2.89 25.26
N GLU A 189 -4.40 3.75 24.85
CA GLU A 189 -5.78 3.40 24.55
C GLU A 189 -6.23 4.12 23.27
N VAL A 190 -7.01 3.43 22.44
CA VAL A 190 -7.65 4.02 21.25
C VAL A 190 -9.14 3.66 21.24
N GLU A 191 -9.98 4.61 20.85
CA GLU A 191 -11.39 4.40 20.55
C GLU A 191 -11.64 4.59 19.05
N LEU A 192 -12.31 3.62 18.42
CA LEU A 192 -12.71 3.70 17.01
C LEU A 192 -14.19 4.08 16.92
N PHE A 193 -14.53 4.90 15.93
CA PHE A 193 -15.89 5.30 15.58
C PHE A 193 -16.16 4.98 14.11
N LEU A 194 -17.32 4.39 13.84
CA LEU A 194 -17.85 4.17 12.49
C LEU A 194 -19.10 5.04 12.35
N ASN A 195 -19.09 5.99 11.42
CA ASN A 195 -20.17 6.96 11.22
C ASN A 195 -20.62 7.66 12.53
N GLY A 196 -19.65 8.01 13.38
CA GLY A 196 -19.88 8.64 14.68
C GLY A 196 -20.32 7.69 15.80
N VAL A 197 -20.54 6.40 15.50
CA VAL A 197 -20.89 5.38 16.51
C VAL A 197 -19.63 4.70 17.03
N SER A 198 -19.39 4.76 18.33
CA SER A 198 -18.27 4.09 18.98
C SER A 198 -18.32 2.58 18.77
N GLN A 199 -17.17 2.02 18.40
CA GLN A 199 -16.92 0.58 18.29
C GLN A 199 -16.21 0.03 19.55
N GLY A 200 -16.10 0.86 20.59
CA GLY A 200 -15.45 0.54 21.85
C GLY A 200 -13.97 0.89 21.88
N ARG A 201 -13.46 1.02 23.11
CA ARG A 201 -12.04 1.30 23.38
C ARG A 201 -11.22 0.03 23.43
N ARG A 202 -9.95 0.13 23.04
CA ARG A 202 -8.97 -0.96 23.17
C ARG A 202 -7.66 -0.45 23.73
N LEU A 203 -7.10 -1.23 24.64
CA LEU A 203 -5.76 -1.01 25.16
C LEU A 203 -4.73 -1.56 24.17
N ARG A 204 -3.65 -0.79 23.98
CA ARG A 204 -2.51 -1.18 23.17
C ARG A 204 -1.72 -2.27 23.89
N ASP A 205 -1.45 -3.34 23.16
CA ASP A 205 -0.60 -4.46 23.60
C ASP A 205 0.16 -4.98 22.37
N SER A 206 1.44 -4.62 22.26
CA SER A 206 2.31 -4.99 21.14
C SER A 206 2.30 -6.49 20.85
N GLN A 207 2.18 -7.33 21.89
CA GLN A 207 2.27 -8.78 21.74
C GLN A 207 0.96 -9.41 21.22
N ASN A 208 -0.15 -8.68 21.27
CA ASN A 208 -1.44 -9.10 20.75
C ASN A 208 -1.60 -8.67 19.29
N PHE A 209 -0.86 -9.34 18.42
CA PHE A 209 -0.88 -9.16 16.97
C PHE A 209 -2.27 -9.45 16.34
N PRO A 210 -2.68 -8.75 15.27
CA PRO A 210 -2.02 -7.58 14.67
C PRO A 210 -2.46 -6.24 15.29
N ALA A 211 -1.77 -5.18 14.89
CA ALA A 211 -1.95 -3.78 15.25
C ALA A 211 -1.89 -3.54 16.77
N ALA A 212 -1.05 -4.30 17.49
CA ALA A 212 -0.92 -4.20 18.94
C ALA A 212 -2.28 -4.18 19.70
N ASN A 213 -3.19 -5.10 19.35
CA ASN A 213 -4.59 -5.18 19.81
C ASN A 213 -5.55 -4.09 19.30
N LEU A 214 -5.07 -3.03 18.66
CA LEU A 214 -5.88 -1.91 18.16
C LEU A 214 -6.53 -2.27 16.82
N ARG A 215 -7.41 -3.27 16.87
CA ARG A 215 -8.18 -3.75 15.72
C ARG A 215 -9.64 -4.01 16.10
N TRP A 216 -10.57 -3.67 15.21
CA TRP A 216 -11.99 -3.85 15.44
C TRP A 216 -12.60 -4.62 14.29
N GLY A 217 -13.39 -5.65 14.59
CA GLY A 217 -14.29 -6.24 13.62
C GLY A 217 -15.56 -5.40 13.57
N VAL A 218 -15.89 -4.84 12.41
CA VAL A 218 -17.05 -3.98 12.19
C VAL A 218 -17.85 -4.46 10.98
N ASP A 219 -19.16 -4.19 10.98
CA ASP A 219 -20.03 -4.44 9.85
C ASP A 219 -20.11 -3.14 9.04
N LEU A 220 -19.43 -3.11 7.89
CA LEU A 220 -19.35 -1.89 7.07
C LEU A 220 -20.66 -1.69 6.30
N PRO A 221 -21.27 -0.49 6.35
CA PRO A 221 -22.45 -0.23 5.54
C PRO A 221 -22.05 -0.14 4.06
N ALA A 222 -22.88 -0.70 3.18
CA ALA A 222 -22.70 -0.53 1.74
C ALA A 222 -22.65 0.97 1.35
N GLY A 223 -21.75 1.31 0.44
CA GLY A 223 -21.50 2.69 0.06
C GLY A 223 -20.57 3.43 1.04
N ARG A 224 -20.69 4.76 1.10
CA ARG A 224 -19.73 5.63 1.79
C ARG A 224 -19.88 5.58 3.31
N TYR A 225 -18.76 5.47 4.03
CA TYR A 225 -18.68 5.58 5.49
C TYR A 225 -17.44 6.37 5.94
N THR A 226 -17.48 6.87 7.16
CA THR A 226 -16.37 7.56 7.82
C THR A 226 -15.89 6.77 9.03
N LEU A 227 -14.58 6.58 9.11
CA LEU A 227 -13.90 6.07 10.29
C LEU A 227 -13.18 7.21 10.99
N LYS A 228 -13.33 7.28 12.31
CA LYS A 228 -12.56 8.19 13.17
C LYS A 228 -11.92 7.39 14.29
N ALA A 229 -10.66 7.66 14.61
CA ALA A 229 -9.96 7.08 15.74
C ALA A 229 -9.49 8.19 16.67
N ILE A 230 -9.67 7.98 17.97
CA ILE A 230 -9.15 8.87 19.02
C ILE A 230 -8.16 8.08 19.85
N GLY A 231 -6.90 8.48 19.81
CA GLY A 231 -5.84 7.96 20.68
C GLY A 231 -5.73 8.79 21.96
N TYR A 232 -5.81 8.14 23.11
CA TYR A 232 -5.67 8.76 24.43
C TYR A 232 -4.21 8.64 24.89
N ALA A 233 -3.48 9.74 24.80
CA ALA A 233 -2.11 9.86 25.30
C ALA A 233 -2.10 10.35 26.75
N VAL A 234 -0.91 10.37 27.38
CA VAL A 234 -0.74 10.86 28.77
C VAL A 234 -1.09 12.35 28.87
N ASP A 235 -0.80 13.13 27.84
CA ASP A 235 -0.89 14.59 27.79
C ASP A 235 -2.05 15.13 26.92
N GLY A 236 -2.96 14.26 26.47
CA GLY A 236 -4.13 14.67 25.70
C GLY A 236 -4.63 13.60 24.73
N THR A 237 -5.26 14.05 23.66
CA THR A 237 -5.78 13.16 22.60
C THR A 237 -5.19 13.53 21.25
N VAL A 238 -4.95 12.52 20.43
CA VAL A 238 -4.67 12.66 19.00
C VAL A 238 -5.81 12.00 18.23
N GLU A 239 -6.12 12.53 17.05
CA GLU A 239 -7.24 12.06 16.24
C GLU A 239 -6.77 11.78 14.82
N ASP A 240 -7.42 10.81 14.19
CA ASP A 240 -7.31 10.53 12.77
C ASP A 240 -8.70 10.20 12.21
N GLU A 241 -8.93 10.56 10.95
CA GLU A 241 -10.22 10.36 10.27
C GLU A 241 -10.00 10.09 8.79
N LEU A 242 -10.73 9.12 8.25
CA LEU A 242 -10.76 8.85 6.82
C LEU A 242 -12.15 8.44 6.34
N THR A 243 -12.39 8.65 5.05
CA THR A 243 -13.61 8.22 4.36
C THR A 243 -13.28 7.12 3.37
N GLN A 244 -14.10 6.08 3.35
CA GLN A 244 -14.03 4.98 2.39
C GLN A 244 -15.43 4.66 1.86
N SER A 245 -15.50 3.79 0.86
CA SER A 245 -16.74 3.16 0.41
C SER A 245 -16.64 1.64 0.55
N TYR A 246 -17.75 0.97 0.82
CA TYR A 246 -17.85 -0.49 0.83
C TYR A 246 -18.66 -0.98 -0.38
N GLN A 247 -18.01 -1.71 -1.28
CA GLN A 247 -18.64 -2.35 -2.43
C GLN A 247 -19.07 -3.77 -2.06
N ILE A 248 -20.36 -4.08 -2.26
CA ILE A 248 -20.93 -5.41 -2.02
C ILE A 248 -21.16 -6.19 -3.32
N GLU A 249 -21.17 -5.47 -4.44
CA GLU A 249 -21.29 -6.03 -5.77
C GLU A 249 -19.99 -6.76 -6.14
N SER A 250 -20.11 -8.06 -6.41
CA SER A 250 -19.05 -8.84 -7.04
C SER A 250 -18.80 -8.37 -8.47
N TRP A 251 -17.58 -8.50 -8.96
CA TRP A 251 -17.20 -8.11 -10.31
C TRP A 251 -16.73 -9.30 -11.15
N GLY A 252 -16.88 -9.17 -12.46
CA GLY A 252 -16.26 -10.04 -13.45
C GLY A 252 -14.83 -9.62 -13.80
N ALA A 253 -14.31 -10.17 -14.91
CA ALA A 253 -13.01 -9.75 -15.44
C ALA A 253 -13.07 -8.29 -15.94
N PRO A 254 -11.96 -7.54 -15.90
CA PRO A 254 -11.88 -6.21 -16.49
C PRO A 254 -12.33 -6.21 -17.95
N ALA A 255 -13.24 -5.29 -18.29
CA ALA A 255 -13.83 -5.17 -19.62
C ALA A 255 -13.67 -3.76 -20.22
N SER A 256 -13.57 -2.71 -19.38
CA SER A 256 -13.34 -1.35 -19.87
C SER A 256 -12.63 -0.46 -18.83
N ILE A 257 -12.16 0.69 -19.31
CA ILE A 257 -11.55 1.74 -18.48
C ILE A 257 -12.60 2.83 -18.25
N ARG A 258 -12.97 3.07 -16.99
CA ARG A 258 -13.83 4.19 -16.59
C ARG A 258 -12.98 5.36 -16.09
N ILE A 259 -13.31 6.57 -16.53
CA ILE A 259 -12.73 7.80 -15.96
C ILE A 259 -13.59 8.22 -14.78
N ASP A 260 -13.04 8.11 -13.57
CA ASP A 260 -13.76 8.45 -12.35
C ASP A 260 -13.71 9.96 -12.08
N GLN A 261 -12.57 10.59 -12.34
CA GLN A 261 -12.37 12.01 -12.04
C GLN A 261 -11.30 12.64 -12.93
N VAL A 262 -11.52 13.91 -13.31
CA VAL A 262 -10.53 14.77 -13.95
C VAL A 262 -10.44 16.07 -13.15
N ASN A 263 -9.32 16.27 -12.47
CA ASN A 263 -9.07 17.44 -11.62
C ASN A 263 -8.09 18.37 -12.30
N THR A 264 -8.57 19.55 -12.73
CA THR A 264 -7.72 20.56 -13.39
C THR A 264 -7.58 21.80 -12.53
N GLU A 265 -6.35 22.10 -12.12
CA GLU A 265 -5.99 23.26 -11.29
C GLU A 265 -4.61 23.77 -11.72
N ASP A 266 -4.44 25.10 -11.80
CA ASP A 266 -3.18 25.76 -12.15
C ASP A 266 -2.47 25.21 -13.40
N GLY A 267 -3.24 24.81 -14.42
CA GLY A 267 -2.72 24.26 -15.67
C GLY A 267 -2.25 22.80 -15.57
N LEU A 268 -2.40 22.15 -14.42
CA LEU A 268 -2.20 20.72 -14.23
C LEU A 268 -3.55 20.01 -14.26
N SER A 269 -3.63 18.86 -14.93
CA SER A 269 -4.83 18.02 -14.96
C SER A 269 -4.51 16.60 -14.53
N THR A 270 -5.08 16.15 -13.43
CA THR A 270 -4.93 14.78 -12.93
C THR A 270 -6.14 13.95 -13.32
N VAL A 271 -5.89 12.86 -14.05
CA VAL A 271 -6.93 11.94 -14.51
C VAL A 271 -6.87 10.67 -13.66
N HIS A 272 -8.01 10.32 -13.05
CA HIS A 272 -8.18 9.10 -12.26
C HIS A 272 -9.02 8.11 -13.07
N CYS A 273 -8.55 6.87 -13.17
CA CYS A 273 -9.19 5.82 -13.93
C CYS A 273 -9.33 4.52 -13.13
N GLN A 274 -10.37 3.76 -13.45
CA GLN A 274 -10.77 2.53 -12.77
C GLN A 274 -11.08 1.46 -13.83
N LEU A 275 -10.53 0.26 -13.63
CA LEU A 275 -10.95 -0.93 -14.38
C LEU A 275 -12.32 -1.37 -13.86
N VAL A 276 -13.24 -1.58 -14.79
CA VAL A 276 -14.58 -2.07 -14.51
C VAL A 276 -14.91 -3.26 -15.40
N ASP A 277 -15.81 -4.12 -14.93
CA ASP A 277 -16.31 -5.26 -15.69
C ASP A 277 -17.38 -4.85 -16.73
N GLU A 278 -17.99 -5.83 -17.39
CA GLU A 278 -19.04 -5.61 -18.40
C GLU A 278 -20.30 -4.93 -17.84
N GLN A 279 -20.51 -4.98 -16.51
CA GLN A 279 -21.63 -4.35 -15.81
C GLN A 279 -21.25 -2.95 -15.27
N GLY A 280 -20.00 -2.52 -15.47
CA GLY A 280 -19.49 -1.25 -14.96
C GLY A 280 -19.12 -1.29 -13.47
N ILE A 281 -19.01 -2.47 -12.87
CA ILE A 281 -18.64 -2.68 -11.47
C ILE A 281 -17.10 -2.60 -11.36
N PRO A 282 -16.53 -1.81 -10.43
CA PRO A 282 -15.08 -1.77 -10.19
C PRO A 282 -14.47 -3.14 -9.91
N CYS A 283 -13.42 -3.49 -10.67
CA CYS A 283 -12.61 -4.69 -10.44
C CYS A 283 -11.53 -4.38 -9.39
N LEU A 284 -11.85 -4.59 -8.12
CA LEU A 284 -11.03 -4.11 -6.99
C LEU A 284 -9.79 -4.97 -6.69
N ASP A 285 -9.62 -6.11 -7.36
CA ASP A 285 -8.43 -6.97 -7.32
C ASP A 285 -7.56 -6.86 -8.58
N ALA A 286 -8.00 -6.07 -9.58
CA ALA A 286 -7.29 -5.99 -10.85
C ALA A 286 -5.90 -5.34 -10.68
N LYS A 287 -4.91 -5.95 -11.33
CA LYS A 287 -3.48 -5.60 -11.28
C LYS A 287 -2.86 -5.32 -12.64
N ASP A 288 -3.68 -5.29 -13.69
CA ASP A 288 -3.26 -5.04 -15.07
C ASP A 288 -2.47 -3.73 -15.20
N PHE A 289 -1.59 -3.67 -16.20
CA PHE A 289 -0.79 -2.48 -16.45
C PHE A 289 -1.55 -1.45 -17.27
N TYR A 290 -1.70 -0.25 -16.72
CA TYR A 290 -2.05 0.94 -17.46
C TYR A 290 -0.85 1.46 -18.26
N ARG A 291 -1.12 2.01 -19.44
CA ARG A 291 -0.19 2.78 -20.25
C ARG A 291 -0.82 4.12 -20.65
N PHE A 292 -0.13 5.20 -20.32
CA PHE A 292 -0.54 6.57 -20.63
C PHE A 292 0.31 7.12 -21.79
N SER A 293 -0.36 7.81 -22.71
CA SER A 293 0.25 8.51 -23.83
C SER A 293 -0.42 9.88 -24.00
N LEU A 294 0.28 10.85 -24.58
CA LEU A 294 -0.23 12.21 -24.74
C LEU A 294 -0.01 12.71 -26.15
N ALA A 295 -1.03 13.32 -26.74
CA ALA A 295 -0.95 14.13 -27.95
C ALA A 295 -1.32 15.57 -27.62
N GLY A 296 -0.53 16.54 -28.07
CA GLY A 296 -0.68 17.95 -27.74
C GLY A 296 0.66 18.59 -27.38
N SER A 297 0.63 19.84 -26.88
CA SER A 297 1.83 20.60 -26.49
C SER A 297 2.12 20.56 -24.98
N GLY A 298 1.31 19.85 -24.21
CA GLY A 298 1.54 19.57 -22.80
C GLY A 298 2.54 18.43 -22.59
N ARG A 299 2.68 17.99 -21.35
CA ARG A 299 3.55 16.87 -20.97
C ARG A 299 2.92 16.03 -19.86
N LEU A 300 3.15 14.73 -19.89
CA LEU A 300 2.88 13.87 -18.73
C LEU A 300 3.87 14.22 -17.62
N ILE A 301 3.37 14.31 -16.39
CA ILE A 301 4.21 14.28 -15.20
C ILE A 301 4.48 12.82 -14.89
N ASP A 302 5.49 12.26 -15.56
CA ASP A 302 5.86 10.85 -15.48
C ASP A 302 7.34 10.64 -15.14
N ASN A 303 7.79 9.37 -15.15
CA ASN A 303 9.15 8.91 -14.78
C ASN A 303 9.62 9.31 -13.37
N GLN A 304 8.69 9.61 -12.47
CA GLN A 304 9.02 9.94 -11.09
C GLN A 304 9.33 8.68 -10.28
N GLY A 305 8.93 7.49 -10.77
CA GLY A 305 9.12 6.22 -10.08
C GLY A 305 8.17 6.05 -8.90
N THR A 306 6.95 6.59 -9.02
CA THR A 306 5.86 6.43 -8.06
C THR A 306 4.62 5.88 -8.77
N ALA A 307 3.67 5.32 -8.02
CA ALA A 307 2.46 4.71 -8.61
C ALA A 307 1.57 5.74 -9.33
N ARG A 308 1.65 7.03 -8.93
CA ARG A 308 0.82 8.13 -9.45
C ARG A 308 1.48 8.96 -10.55
N ALA A 309 2.75 8.70 -10.86
CA ALA A 309 3.54 9.46 -11.82
C ALA A 309 4.44 8.55 -12.68
N SER A 310 3.83 7.48 -13.19
CA SER A 310 4.47 6.50 -14.07
C SER A 310 3.59 6.26 -15.30
N ARG A 311 4.16 6.45 -16.50
CA ARG A 311 3.42 6.25 -17.76
C ARG A 311 3.00 4.81 -18.00
N ARG A 312 3.72 3.85 -17.41
CA ARG A 312 3.35 2.44 -17.37
C ARG A 312 3.33 2.05 -15.90
N VAL A 313 2.20 1.55 -15.41
CA VAL A 313 2.05 1.22 -13.99
C VAL A 313 1.02 0.12 -13.80
N GLY A 314 1.29 -0.82 -12.90
CA GLY A 314 0.30 -1.81 -12.47
C GLY A 314 -0.85 -1.13 -11.74
N ALA A 315 -2.05 -1.68 -11.84
CA ALA A 315 -3.21 -1.11 -11.17
C ALA A 315 -3.15 -1.27 -9.64
N CYS A 316 -3.69 -0.29 -8.91
CA CYS A 316 -3.88 -0.30 -7.46
C CYS A 316 -5.37 -0.53 -7.17
N ASN A 317 -5.78 -1.77 -6.92
CA ASN A 317 -7.19 -2.15 -6.81
C ASN A 317 -8.02 -1.75 -8.04
N GLY A 318 -7.49 -2.06 -9.24
CA GLY A 318 -8.04 -1.65 -10.53
C GLY A 318 -7.87 -0.18 -10.89
N ARG A 319 -7.30 0.66 -10.01
CA ARG A 319 -7.12 2.10 -10.27
C ARG A 319 -5.74 2.44 -10.81
N ALA A 320 -5.67 3.52 -11.58
CA ALA A 320 -4.45 4.25 -11.85
C ALA A 320 -4.74 5.75 -11.98
N GLN A 321 -3.69 6.57 -11.92
CA GLN A 321 -3.79 7.99 -12.21
C GLN A 321 -2.51 8.52 -12.85
N ILE A 322 -2.65 9.64 -13.56
CA ILE A 322 -1.52 10.40 -14.10
C ILE A 322 -1.87 11.89 -14.14
N THR A 323 -0.88 12.75 -13.91
CA THR A 323 -1.01 14.20 -14.07
C THR A 323 -0.42 14.65 -15.38
N VAL A 324 -1.10 15.60 -16.04
CA VAL A 324 -0.68 16.25 -17.28
C VAL A 324 -0.49 17.73 -17.00
N ASP A 325 0.69 18.27 -17.30
CA ASP A 325 0.87 19.72 -17.43
C ASP A 325 0.37 20.13 -18.81
N LEU A 326 -0.71 20.89 -18.83
CA LEU A 326 -1.45 21.23 -20.04
C LEU A 326 -0.72 22.25 -20.92
N ASN A 327 0.28 22.95 -20.36
CA ASN A 327 0.98 24.05 -21.03
C ASN A 327 0.00 25.09 -21.62
N GLN A 328 -1.10 25.36 -20.92
CA GLN A 328 -2.19 26.26 -21.33
C GLN A 328 -2.85 25.94 -22.68
N GLN A 329 -2.76 24.71 -23.17
CA GLN A 329 -3.30 24.28 -24.47
C GLN A 329 -4.21 23.06 -24.32
N GLN A 330 -4.84 22.68 -25.44
CA GLN A 330 -5.58 21.43 -25.54
C GLN A 330 -4.64 20.23 -25.68
N ASN A 331 -4.97 19.15 -25.01
CA ASN A 331 -4.24 17.90 -25.03
C ASN A 331 -5.22 16.72 -25.07
N VAL A 332 -4.78 15.59 -25.62
CA VAL A 332 -5.53 14.33 -25.61
C VAL A 332 -4.69 13.28 -24.90
N LEU A 333 -5.17 12.80 -23.75
CA LEU A 333 -4.58 11.70 -23.01
C LEU A 333 -5.15 10.38 -23.54
N GLY A 334 -4.28 9.50 -24.05
CA GLY A 334 -4.62 8.12 -24.39
C GLY A 334 -4.26 7.19 -23.24
N ILE A 335 -5.20 6.33 -22.84
CA ILE A 335 -5.09 5.36 -21.75
C ILE A 335 -5.33 3.97 -22.33
N LEU A 336 -4.36 3.08 -22.16
CA LEU A 336 -4.41 1.72 -22.68
C LEU A 336 -4.19 0.72 -21.55
N VAL A 337 -4.91 -0.39 -21.61
CA VAL A 337 -4.72 -1.59 -20.81
C VAL A 337 -4.81 -2.77 -21.77
N ASP A 338 -3.89 -3.72 -21.67
CA ASP A 338 -3.79 -4.80 -22.66
C ASP A 338 -5.11 -5.58 -22.75
N ARG A 339 -5.60 -5.81 -23.99
CA ARG A 339 -6.87 -6.48 -24.33
C ARG A 339 -8.15 -5.69 -24.05
N LEU A 340 -8.07 -4.43 -23.62
CA LEU A 340 -9.21 -3.53 -23.52
C LEU A 340 -9.19 -2.48 -24.64
N GLU A 341 -10.37 -1.94 -24.98
CA GLU A 341 -10.47 -0.80 -25.89
C GLU A 341 -9.78 0.44 -25.29
N PRO A 342 -8.95 1.18 -26.05
CA PRO A 342 -8.30 2.39 -25.57
C PRO A 342 -9.31 3.48 -25.18
N CYS A 343 -9.03 4.18 -24.07
CA CYS A 343 -9.79 5.34 -23.63
C CYS A 343 -9.04 6.63 -23.96
N PHE A 344 -9.75 7.65 -24.46
CA PHE A 344 -9.17 8.96 -24.77
C PHE A 344 -9.87 10.07 -23.99
N VAL A 345 -9.10 10.96 -23.38
CA VAL A 345 -9.62 12.09 -22.58
C VAL A 345 -9.08 13.41 -23.14
N ASN A 346 -9.98 14.30 -23.54
CA ASN A 346 -9.62 15.66 -23.93
C ASN A 346 -9.40 16.51 -22.68
N LEU A 347 -8.26 17.17 -22.59
CA LEU A 347 -7.85 18.01 -21.48
C LEU A 347 -7.58 19.42 -21.96
N SER A 348 -8.12 20.41 -21.24
CA SER A 348 -7.93 21.83 -21.55
C SER A 348 -8.02 22.65 -20.27
N VAL A 349 -7.39 23.83 -20.27
CA VAL A 349 -7.59 24.80 -19.18
C VAL A 349 -9.04 25.28 -19.23
N CYS A 350 -9.75 25.24 -18.11
CA CYS A 350 -11.04 25.91 -18.00
C CYS A 350 -10.82 27.40 -18.26
N SER A 351 -11.40 27.94 -19.34
CA SER A 351 -11.44 29.39 -19.56
C SER A 351 -12.13 30.03 -18.36
N GLU A 352 -11.47 30.97 -17.69
CA GLU A 352 -12.14 31.85 -16.73
C GLU A 352 -13.43 32.39 -17.36
N LYS A 353 -14.52 32.34 -16.59
CA LYS A 353 -15.79 32.97 -16.97
C LYS A 353 -15.49 34.37 -17.49
N THR A 354 -15.79 34.60 -18.77
CA THR A 354 -15.81 35.94 -19.34
C THR A 354 -16.77 36.79 -18.50
N ILE A 355 -16.24 37.60 -17.58
CA ILE A 355 -17.01 38.69 -16.98
C ILE A 355 -17.22 39.68 -18.12
N ARG A 356 -18.35 39.54 -18.82
CA ARG A 356 -18.85 40.60 -19.70
C ARG A 356 -19.28 41.75 -18.79
N PHE A 357 -18.42 42.76 -18.65
CA PHE A 357 -18.91 44.09 -18.33
C PHE A 357 -19.62 44.59 -19.58
N GLY A 358 -20.93 44.73 -19.50
CA GLY A 358 -21.75 45.35 -20.55
C GLY A 358 -21.44 46.84 -20.66
N GLU A 359 -21.47 47.32 -21.90
CA GLU A 359 -21.39 48.73 -22.31
C GLU A 359 -22.58 49.57 -21.81
#